data_AF-A0A9E5SRJ7-F1
#
_entry.id   AF-A0A9E5SRJ7-F1
#
_cell.length_a   1.000
_cell.length_b   1.000
_cell.length_c   1.000
_cell.angle_alpha   90.00
_cell.angle_beta   90.00
_cell.angle_gamma   90.00
#
_symmetry.space_group_name_H-M   'P 1'
#
loop_
_entity.id
_entity.type
_entity.pdbx_description
1 polymer ?
#
loop_
_entity_poly.entity_id
_entity_poly.type
_entity_poly.pdbx_seq_one_letter_code
_entity_poly.pdbx_strand_id
1 'polypeptide(L)'
;MRRCDIGGQGVLEGVMMRAPAMCGLAVRKASGEIVYEKQPVTPISKRNKFFGLPIVRGVASLVDMLGFGVQTITKSAKLFDEQAEDYKPSKLEHFIAKKSGRD
;
A
#
# COMPACT_ATOMS: atom_id res chain seq x y z
N MET A 1 -6.07 16.27 25.33
CA MET A 1 -5.37 15.28 24.48
C MET A 1 -5.80 15.50 23.03
N ARG A 2 -4.90 15.77 22.07
CA ARG A 2 -5.28 15.90 20.65
C ARG A 2 -5.68 14.51 20.12
N ARG A 3 -6.84 14.42 19.46
CA ARG A 3 -7.21 13.19 18.75
C ARG A 3 -6.28 13.02 17.55
N CYS A 4 -5.71 11.83 17.42
CA CYS A 4 -4.90 11.44 16.28
C CYS A 4 -5.71 10.41 15.50
N ASP A 5 -6.03 10.71 14.24
CA ASP A 5 -6.77 9.79 13.39
C ASP A 5 -5.83 8.67 12.92
N ILE A 6 -5.89 7.53 13.60
CA ILE A 6 -5.07 6.35 13.30
C ILE A 6 -6.00 5.22 12.92
N GLY A 7 -5.69 4.56 11.80
CA GLY A 7 -6.32 3.32 11.39
C GLY A 7 -5.27 2.28 11.03
N GLY A 8 -5.71 1.12 10.56
CA GLY A 8 -4.78 0.10 10.12
C GLY A 8 -5.44 -1.05 9.39
N GLN A 9 -4.60 -2.01 9.00
CA GLN A 9 -4.94 -3.19 8.25
C GLN A 9 -4.14 -4.39 8.77
N GLY A 10 -4.76 -5.57 8.81
CA GLY A 10 -4.03 -6.84 8.93
C GLY A 10 -3.30 -7.17 7.62
N VAL A 11 -2.07 -7.67 7.73
CA VAL A 11 -1.21 -8.05 6.60
C VAL A 11 -0.60 -9.43 6.87
N LEU A 12 0.17 -9.98 5.93
CA LEU A 12 0.74 -11.31 6.08
C LEU A 12 1.70 -11.33 7.28
N GLU A 13 1.42 -12.21 8.26
CA GLU A 13 2.19 -12.36 9.50
C GLU A 13 2.47 -11.04 10.24
N GLY A 14 1.55 -10.07 10.13
CA GLY A 14 1.83 -8.72 10.60
C GLY A 14 0.64 -7.76 10.67
N VAL A 15 0.95 -6.52 11.02
CA VAL A 15 -0.01 -5.41 11.10
C VAL A 15 0.56 -4.14 10.47
N MET A 16 -0.30 -3.38 9.81
CA MET A 16 -0.01 -2.05 9.29
C MET A 16 -0.87 -1.00 9.98
N MET A 17 -0.25 0.07 10.49
CA MET A 17 -0.91 1.22 11.10
C MET A 17 -0.62 2.48 10.29
N ARG A 18 -1.66 3.28 10.00
CA ARG A 18 -1.57 4.52 9.21
C ARG A 18 -2.10 5.70 10.01
N ALA A 19 -1.24 6.69 10.18
CA ALA A 19 -1.54 8.03 10.67
C ALA A 19 -1.58 9.01 9.47
N PRO A 20 -2.02 10.27 9.66
CA PRO A 20 -2.20 11.21 8.53
C PRO A 20 -0.91 11.55 7.76
N ALA A 21 0.25 11.37 8.37
CA ALA A 21 1.56 11.70 7.79
C ALA A 21 2.54 10.51 7.73
N MET A 22 2.21 9.38 8.37
CA MET A 22 3.14 8.26 8.55
C MET A 22 2.39 6.94 8.52
N CYS A 23 3.05 5.89 8.05
CA CYS A 23 2.59 4.52 8.13
C CYS A 23 3.70 3.66 8.73
N GLY A 24 3.32 2.72 9.59
CA GLY A 24 4.18 1.67 10.12
C GLY A 24 3.67 0.31 9.69
N LEU A 25 4.58 -0.57 9.27
CA LEU A 25 4.35 -1.97 8.95
C LEU A 25 5.21 -2.80 9.88
N ALA A 26 4.65 -3.81 10.55
CA ALA A 26 5.39 -4.75 11.36
C ALA A 26 5.02 -6.18 10.95
N VAL A 27 6.00 -7.03 10.69
CA VAL A 27 5.83 -8.40 10.19
C VAL A 27 6.77 -9.34 10.94
N ARG A 28 6.27 -10.51 11.32
CA ARG A 28 7.06 -11.61 11.87
C ARG A 28 7.62 -12.43 10.71
N LYS A 29 8.94 -12.56 10.61
CA LYS A 29 9.63 -13.42 9.66
C LYS A 29 9.44 -14.90 10.00
N ALA A 30 9.71 -15.79 9.05
CA ALA A 30 9.76 -17.24 9.28
C ALA A 30 10.78 -17.63 10.38
N SER A 31 11.85 -16.85 10.57
CA SER A 31 12.81 -17.02 11.68
C SER A 31 12.22 -16.72 13.07
N GLY A 32 11.03 -16.12 13.14
CA GLY A 32 10.38 -15.66 14.36
C GLY A 32 10.76 -14.24 14.78
N GLU A 33 11.70 -13.59 14.09
CA GLU A 33 12.06 -12.19 14.30
C GLU A 33 10.95 -11.23 13.82
N ILE A 34 10.71 -10.14 14.54
CA ILE A 34 9.78 -9.09 14.10
C ILE A 34 10.58 -7.97 13.45
N VAL A 35 10.32 -7.74 12.16
CA VAL A 35 10.84 -6.59 11.42
C VAL A 35 9.77 -5.54 11.26
N TYR A 36 10.19 -4.27 11.24
CA TYR A 36 9.27 -3.15 11.03
C TYR A 36 9.84 -2.12 10.06
N GLU A 37 8.94 -1.49 9.31
CA GLU A 37 9.23 -0.42 8.36
C GLU A 37 8.35 0.79 8.70
N LYS A 38 8.91 1.99 8.57
CA LYS A 38 8.17 3.25 8.69
C LYS A 38 8.31 4.03 7.39
N GLN A 39 7.19 4.49 6.85
CA GLN A 39 7.15 5.25 5.61
C GLN A 39 6.29 6.51 5.77
N PRO A 40 6.74 7.68 5.27
CA PRO A 40 5.92 8.88 5.25
C PRO A 40 4.77 8.72 4.26
N VAL A 41 3.61 9.29 4.59
CA VAL A 41 2.41 9.25 3.77
C VAL A 41 1.99 10.67 3.41
N THR A 42 1.85 10.93 2.11
CA THR A 42 1.28 12.19 1.60
C THR A 42 -0.08 11.92 0.95
N PRO A 43 -1.20 12.43 1.49
CA PRO A 43 -2.51 12.24 0.89
C PRO A 43 -2.58 12.79 -0.54
N ILE A 44 -3.21 12.04 -1.44
CA ILE A 44 -3.36 12.43 -2.85
C ILE A 44 -4.13 13.76 -3.01
N SER A 45 -5.05 14.05 -2.08
CA SER A 45 -5.81 15.30 -2.03
C SER A 45 -4.95 16.53 -1.74
N LYS A 46 -3.77 16.35 -1.13
CA LYS A 46 -2.81 17.43 -0.88
C LYS A 46 -1.83 17.63 -2.04
N ARG A 47 -1.74 16.69 -2.99
CA ARG A 47 -0.85 16.81 -4.16
C ARG A 47 -1.35 17.82 -5.18
N ASN A 48 -2.66 17.91 -5.42
CA ASN A 48 -3.25 18.83 -6.40
C ASN A 48 -4.65 19.28 -5.97
N LYS A 49 -4.96 20.58 -6.18
CA LYS A 49 -6.26 21.19 -5.83
C LYS A 49 -7.46 20.49 -6.50
N PHE A 50 -7.26 19.93 -7.69
CA PHE A 50 -8.30 19.19 -8.42
C PHE A 50 -8.78 17.94 -7.67
N PHE A 51 -7.87 17.21 -7.01
CA PHE A 51 -8.22 16.04 -6.19
C PHE A 51 -8.84 16.42 -4.84
N GLY A 52 -9.06 17.71 -4.57
CA GLY A 52 -9.73 18.22 -3.38
C GLY A 52 -11.25 18.39 -3.54
N LEU A 53 -11.79 18.37 -4.76
CA LEU A 53 -13.23 18.54 -5.01
C LEU A 53 -14.03 17.36 -4.40
N PRO A 54 -15.20 17.56 -3.76
CA PRO A 54 -15.85 16.54 -2.91
C PRO A 54 -16.01 15.15 -3.54
N ILE A 55 -16.45 15.09 -4.80
CA ILE A 55 -16.64 13.83 -5.53
C ILE A 55 -15.29 13.24 -5.98
N VAL A 56 -14.44 14.06 -6.62
CA VAL A 56 -13.10 13.64 -7.10
C VAL A 56 -12.21 13.19 -5.95
N ARG A 57 -12.30 13.86 -4.79
CA ARG A 57 -11.58 13.55 -3.56
C ARG A 57 -11.90 12.14 -3.07
N GLY A 58 -13.19 11.76 -3.11
CA GLY A 58 -13.63 10.42 -2.73
C GLY A 58 -12.99 9.35 -3.62
N VAL A 59 -13.11 9.50 -4.94
CA VAL A 59 -12.55 8.53 -5.91
C VAL A 59 -11.02 8.46 -5.82
N ALA A 60 -10.35 9.62 -5.78
CA ALA A 60 -8.89 9.66 -5.68
C ALA A 60 -8.39 9.04 -4.37
N SER A 61 -9.07 9.29 -3.25
CA SER A 61 -8.75 8.67 -1.97
C SER A 61 -8.96 7.15 -2.00
N LEU A 62 -10.00 6.67 -2.69
CA LEU A 62 -10.24 5.24 -2.82
C LEU A 62 -9.12 4.56 -3.63
N VAL A 63 -8.73 5.13 -4.77
CA VAL A 63 -7.65 4.59 -5.61
C VAL A 63 -6.31 4.60 -4.88
N ASP A 64 -6.00 5.69 -4.16
CA ASP A 64 -4.80 5.80 -3.33
C ASP A 64 -4.77 4.70 -2.25
N MET A 65 -5.87 4.49 -1.54
CA MET A 65 -5.98 3.46 -0.50
C MET A 65 -5.88 2.04 -1.06
N LEU A 66 -6.50 1.76 -2.20
CA LEU A 66 -6.41 0.45 -2.87
C LEU A 66 -4.97 0.15 -3.31
N GLY A 67 -4.32 1.10 -3.98
CA GLY A 67 -2.92 0.95 -4.40
C GLY A 67 -1.98 0.74 -3.21
N PHE A 68 -2.19 1.52 -2.16
CA PHE A 68 -1.42 1.40 -0.91
C PHE A 68 -1.64 0.06 -0.20
N GLY A 69 -2.88 -0.43 -0.15
CA GLY A 69 -3.22 -1.72 0.46
C GLY A 69 -2.53 -2.89 -0.24
N VAL A 70 -2.59 -2.93 -1.58
CA VAL A 70 -1.90 -3.95 -2.39
C VAL A 70 -0.39 -3.89 -2.16
N GLN A 71 0.20 -2.70 -2.21
CA GLN A 71 1.64 -2.52 -1.94
C GLN A 71 2.03 -3.02 -0.55
N THR A 72 1.21 -2.76 0.46
CA THR A 72 1.47 -3.17 1.84
C THR A 72 1.44 -4.70 1.97
N ILE A 73 0.47 -5.36 1.34
CA ILE A 73 0.39 -6.83 1.32
C ILE A 73 1.62 -7.42 0.64
N THR A 74 1.98 -6.90 -0.54
CA THR A 74 3.19 -7.33 -1.26
C THR A 74 4.46 -7.12 -0.45
N LYS A 75 4.58 -5.97 0.24
CA LYS A 75 5.72 -5.71 1.15
C LYS A 75 5.75 -6.71 2.31
N SER A 76 4.59 -7.00 2.93
CA SER A 76 4.56 -7.98 4.03
C SER A 76 4.97 -9.38 3.58
N ALA A 77 4.58 -9.80 2.37
CA ALA A 77 5.01 -11.06 1.81
C ALA A 77 6.53 -11.13 1.59
N LYS A 78 7.14 -10.07 1.04
CA LYS A 78 8.59 -9.97 0.86
C LYS A 78 9.37 -9.96 2.17
N LEU A 79 8.81 -9.33 3.21
CA LEU A 79 9.43 -9.31 4.53
C LEU A 79 9.33 -10.68 5.22
N PHE A 80 8.25 -11.43 4.97
CA PHE A 80 8.04 -12.77 5.51
C PHE A 80 8.95 -13.81 4.86
N ASP A 81 9.05 -13.78 3.52
CA ASP A 81 9.86 -14.69 2.71
C ASP A 81 10.75 -13.91 1.74
N GLU A 82 12.03 -13.75 2.12
CA GLU A 82 13.02 -13.03 1.31
C GLU A 82 13.39 -13.77 0.01
N GLN A 83 13.01 -15.05 -0.14
CA GLN A 83 13.28 -15.87 -1.33
C GLN A 83 12.09 -15.92 -2.31
N ALA A 84 10.93 -15.36 -1.94
CA ALA A 84 9.79 -15.27 -2.83
C ALA A 84 10.11 -14.35 -4.02
N GLU A 85 9.95 -14.88 -5.24
CA GLU A 85 10.17 -14.11 -6.47
C GLU A 85 9.37 -12.80 -6.49
N ASP A 86 10.02 -11.73 -6.96
CA ASP A 86 9.45 -10.40 -7.10
C ASP A 86 8.31 -10.40 -8.13
N TYR A 87 7.07 -10.73 -7.71
CA TYR A 87 5.91 -10.64 -8.61
C TYR A 87 5.70 -9.20 -9.09
N LYS A 88 5.80 -8.96 -10.40
CA LYS A 88 5.32 -7.73 -11.06
C LYS A 88 4.70 -8.08 -12.42
N PRO A 89 3.36 -8.05 -12.52
CA PRO A 89 2.80 -6.94 -13.29
C PRO A 89 1.47 -6.30 -12.83
N SER A 90 1.29 -5.02 -13.16
CA SER A 90 0.11 -4.15 -13.06
C SER A 90 -0.85 -4.31 -14.25
N LYS A 91 -2.13 -3.93 -14.11
CA LYS A 91 -3.18 -4.13 -15.14
C LYS A 91 -3.01 -3.34 -16.44
N LEU A 92 -2.11 -2.36 -16.47
CA LEU A 92 -1.63 -1.77 -17.73
C LEU A 92 -0.70 -2.72 -18.49
N GLU A 93 0.10 -3.50 -17.78
CA GLU A 93 1.06 -4.46 -18.37
C GLU A 93 0.31 -5.65 -18.97
N HIS A 94 -0.78 -6.09 -18.35
CA HIS A 94 -1.69 -7.07 -18.98
C HIS A 94 -2.48 -6.50 -20.16
N PHE A 95 -2.79 -5.19 -20.17
CA PHE A 95 -3.49 -4.54 -21.28
C PHE A 95 -2.59 -4.37 -22.53
N ILE A 96 -1.28 -4.19 -22.33
CA ILE A 96 -0.23 -4.12 -23.38
C ILE A 96 0.11 -5.51 -23.91
N ALA A 97 0.23 -6.52 -23.04
CA ALA A 97 0.46 -7.90 -23.46
C ALA A 97 -0.64 -8.40 -24.42
N LYS A 98 -1.91 -8.11 -24.09
CA LYS A 98 -3.07 -8.56 -24.86
C LYS A 98 -3.27 -7.84 -26.20
N LYS A 99 -2.86 -6.56 -26.34
CA LYS A 99 -2.96 -5.83 -27.63
C LYS A 99 -1.80 -6.16 -28.59
N SER A 100 -0.70 -6.70 -28.06
CA SER A 100 0.49 -7.15 -28.80
C SER A 100 0.41 -8.62 -29.29
N GLY A 101 -0.65 -9.35 -28.95
CA GLY A 101 -0.85 -10.73 -29.41
C GLY A 101 0.16 -11.74 -28.85
N ARG A 102 0.73 -11.50 -27.67
CA ARG A 102 1.56 -12.49 -26.96
C ARG A 102 0.83 -12.88 -25.68
N ASP A 103 0.41 -14.14 -25.66
CA ASP A 103 0.21 -14.89 -24.43
C ASP A 103 1.51 -14.95 -23.62
#